data_AF-A0A447PC77-F1
#
_entry.id   AF-A0A447PC77-F1
#
_cell.length_a   1.000
_cell.length_b   1.000
_cell.length_c   1.000
_cell.angle_alpha   90.00
_cell.angle_beta   90.00
_cell.angle_gamma   90.00
#
_symmetry.space_group_name_H-M   'P 1'
#
loop_
_entity.id
_entity.type
_entity.pdbx_description
1 polymer ?
#
loop_
_entity_poly.entity_id
_entity_poly.type
_entity_poly.pdbx_seq_one_letter_code
_entity_poly.pdbx_strand_id
1 'polypeptide(L)'
;MKVTDSTRSQGSMAVTYKPLSDSDWRDLGASDPGLASGDYKLQVGDLDNRSSLQFIDPKGHTLTQSQNDALVAVFQAAFNK
;
A
#
# COMPACT_ATOMS: atom_id res chain seq x y z
N MET A 1 -6.23 -0.03 -3.79
CA MET A 1 -6.41 -1.06 -2.72
C MET A 1 -7.77 -0.84 -2.08
N LYS A 2 -8.54 -1.89 -1.80
CA LYS A 2 -9.84 -1.80 -1.12
C LYS A 2 -9.67 -2.16 0.36
N VAL A 3 -10.04 -1.26 1.27
CA VAL A 3 -10.06 -1.56 2.72
C VAL A 3 -11.22 -2.50 3.01
N THR A 4 -10.94 -3.60 3.71
CA THR A 4 -11.93 -4.62 4.10
C THR A 4 -12.19 -4.62 5.60
N ASP A 5 -11.22 -4.22 6.41
CA ASP A 5 -11.35 -4.00 7.85
C ASP A 5 -10.33 -2.96 8.34
N SER A 6 -10.62 -2.27 9.45
CA SER A 6 -9.70 -1.30 10.06
C SER A 6 -9.90 -1.21 11.58
N THR A 7 -8.80 -1.35 12.33
CA THR A 7 -8.77 -1.19 13.79
C THR A 7 -7.82 -0.07 14.19
N ARG A 8 -8.38 1.13 14.46
CA ARG A 8 -7.59 2.33 14.80
C ARG A 8 -6.72 2.14 16.03
N SER A 9 -7.23 1.51 17.09
CA SER A 9 -6.50 1.28 18.35
C SER A 9 -5.28 0.36 18.19
N GLN A 10 -5.22 -0.41 17.10
CA GLN A 10 -4.09 -1.28 16.77
C GLN A 10 -3.23 -0.72 15.63
N GLY A 11 -3.61 0.41 15.03
CA GLY A 11 -2.94 0.94 13.84
C GLY A 11 -2.99 -0.01 12.64
N SER A 12 -4.02 -0.86 12.53
CA SER A 12 -4.05 -1.95 11.54
C SER A 12 -5.21 -1.80 10.56
N MET A 13 -4.96 -2.09 9.28
CA MET A 13 -5.98 -2.22 8.24
C MET A 13 -5.78 -3.53 7.47
N ALA A 14 -6.88 -4.20 7.14
CA ALA A 14 -6.90 -5.26 6.14
C ALA A 14 -7.29 -4.65 4.79
N VAL A 15 -6.53 -4.97 3.74
CA VAL A 15 -6.78 -4.46 2.39
C VAL A 15 -6.70 -5.58 1.37
N THR A 16 -7.62 -5.59 0.40
CA THR A 16 -7.50 -6.44 -0.79
C THR A 16 -6.92 -5.61 -1.93
N TYR A 17 -5.82 -6.07 -2.49
CA TYR A 17 -5.15 -5.48 -3.64
C TYR A 17 -5.40 -6.29 -4.92
N LYS A 18 -5.73 -5.54 -5.97
CA LYS A 18 -5.76 -6.01 -7.35
C LYS A 18 -4.97 -4.98 -8.17
N PRO A 19 -4.00 -5.41 -8.99
CA PRO A 19 -3.29 -4.51 -9.90
C PRO A 19 -4.24 -3.73 -10.79
N LEU A 20 -3.90 -2.47 -11.02
CA LEU A 20 -4.61 -1.62 -11.97
C LEU A 20 -4.23 -2.01 -13.40
N SER A 21 -5.00 -1.54 -14.38
CA SER A 21 -4.59 -1.62 -15.78
C SER A 21 -3.46 -0.62 -16.09
N ASP A 22 -2.70 -0.85 -17.15
CA ASP A 22 -1.64 0.08 -17.60
C ASP A 22 -2.17 1.51 -17.84
N SER A 23 -3.40 1.64 -18.36
CA SER A 23 -4.05 2.94 -18.55
C SER A 23 -4.36 3.62 -17.23
N ASP A 24 -4.86 2.89 -16.24
CA ASP A 24 -5.19 3.44 -14.93
C ASP A 24 -3.93 3.86 -14.15
N TRP A 25 -2.83 3.10 -14.30
CA TRP A 25 -1.52 3.47 -13.76
C TRP A 25 -1.02 4.78 -14.38
N ARG A 26 -1.13 4.93 -15.70
CA ARG A 26 -0.79 6.17 -16.39
C ARG A 26 -1.67 7.34 -15.95
N ASP A 27 -2.96 7.12 -15.76
CA ASP A 27 -3.91 8.15 -15.30
C ASP A 27 -3.71 8.54 -13.83
N LEU A 28 -3.17 7.62 -13.02
CA LEU A 28 -2.67 7.91 -11.68
C LEU A 28 -1.36 8.70 -11.72
N GLY A 29 -0.54 8.52 -12.76
CA GLY A 29 0.79 9.14 -12.87
C GLY A 29 1.88 8.33 -12.17
N ALA A 30 1.71 7.01 -12.04
CA ALA A 30 2.66 6.10 -11.41
C ALA A 30 2.80 4.80 -12.22
N SER A 31 3.83 4.02 -11.94
CA SER A 31 4.04 2.69 -12.53
C SER A 31 3.58 1.58 -11.59
N ASP A 32 3.30 0.40 -12.13
CA ASP A 32 2.97 -0.77 -11.31
C ASP A 32 4.11 -1.09 -10.32
N PRO A 33 3.82 -1.20 -9.01
CA PRO A 33 4.83 -1.45 -7.99
C PRO A 33 5.29 -2.92 -7.89
N GLY A 34 4.78 -3.82 -8.73
CA GLY A 34 5.17 -5.23 -8.76
C GLY A 34 4.63 -6.03 -7.57
N LEU A 35 3.46 -5.64 -7.04
CA LEU A 35 2.77 -6.39 -5.99
C LEU A 35 1.86 -7.45 -6.63
N ALA A 36 1.79 -8.63 -6.01
CA ALA A 36 0.84 -9.66 -6.41
C ALA A 36 -0.58 -9.28 -5.96
N SER A 37 -1.61 -9.68 -6.71
CA SER A 37 -2.99 -9.56 -6.23
C SER A 37 -3.17 -10.43 -4.98
N GLY A 38 -3.88 -9.91 -3.97
CA GLY A 38 -4.17 -10.64 -2.75
C GLY A 38 -4.53 -9.74 -1.58
N ASP A 39 -4.70 -10.36 -0.42
CA ASP A 39 -4.99 -9.67 0.83
C ASP A 39 -3.69 -9.29 1.55
N TYR A 40 -3.61 -8.04 1.99
CA TYR A 40 -2.48 -7.49 2.70
C TYR A 40 -2.95 -6.91 4.02
N LYS A 41 -2.06 -6.95 5.01
CA LYS A 41 -2.18 -6.14 6.22
C LYS A 41 -1.34 -4.88 6.06
N LEU A 42 -1.95 -3.73 6.27
CA LEU A 42 -1.27 -2.45 6.40
C LEU A 42 -1.16 -2.10 7.89
N GLN A 43 0.07 -2.00 8.38
CA GLN A 43 0.37 -1.44 9.69
C GLN A 43 0.69 0.04 9.56
N VAL A 44 0.08 0.84 10.42
CA VAL A 44 0.20 2.30 10.49
C VAL A 44 0.72 2.68 11.87
N GLY A 45 1.91 3.27 11.90
CA GLY A 45 2.53 3.76 13.13
C GLY A 45 2.48 5.29 13.22
N ASP A 46 2.32 5.79 14.44
CA ASP A 46 2.45 7.21 14.76
C ASP A 46 3.93 7.57 14.94
N LEU A 47 4.39 8.57 14.17
CA LEU A 47 5.73 9.15 14.27
C LEU A 47 5.63 10.66 14.56
N ASP A 48 4.61 11.07 15.32
CA ASP A 48 4.27 12.45 15.68
C ASP A 48 3.84 13.29 14.46
N ASN A 49 4.81 13.94 13.79
CA ASN A 49 4.53 14.74 12.60
C ASN A 49 4.41 13.92 11.30
N ARG A 50 4.54 12.60 11.40
CA ARG A 50 4.56 11.65 10.28
C ARG A 50 3.83 10.37 10.67
N SER A 51 3.54 9.54 9.68
CA SER A 51 3.07 8.18 9.90
C SER A 51 3.98 7.19 9.18
N SER A 52 4.25 6.05 9.80
CA SER A 52 4.87 4.92 9.12
C SER A 52 3.77 4.05 8.49
N LEU A 53 4.05 3.54 7.29
CA LEU A 53 3.18 2.59 6.59
C LEU A 53 4.02 1.35 6.26
N GLN A 54 3.59 0.19 6.75
CA GLN A 54 4.25 -1.08 6.47
C GLN A 54 3.24 -2.10 5.94
N PHE A 55 3.53 -2.63 4.75
CA PHE A 55 2.73 -3.68 4.11
C PHE A 55 3.26 -5.07 4.46
N ILE A 56 2.34 -5.96 4.81
CA ILE A 56 2.61 -7.35 5.16
C ILE A 56 1.72 -8.22 4.27
N ASP A 57 2.34 -9.17 3.59
CA ASP A 57 1.69 -10.11 2.68
C ASP A 57 0.81 -11.14 3.45
N PRO A 58 -0.03 -11.93 2.75
CA PRO A 58 -0.89 -12.92 3.41
C PRO A 58 -0.13 -14.01 4.19
N LYS A 59 1.16 -14.18 3.93
CA LYS A 59 2.04 -15.14 4.61
C LYS A 59 2.75 -14.52 5.82
N GLY A 60 2.53 -13.24 6.11
CA GLY A 60 3.16 -12.53 7.22
C GLY A 60 4.53 -11.92 6.89
N HIS A 61 4.95 -11.91 5.62
CA HIS A 61 6.21 -11.30 5.21
C HIS A 61 6.03 -9.83 4.84
N THR A 62 7.02 -9.01 5.18
CA THR A 62 7.10 -7.64 4.66
C THR A 62 7.40 -7.67 3.17
N LEU A 63 6.98 -6.62 2.45
CA LEU A 63 7.40 -6.40 1.07
C LEU A 63 8.93 -6.32 0.94
N THR A 64 9.44 -6.60 -0.26
CA THR A 64 10.86 -6.35 -0.56
C THR A 64 11.15 -4.85 -0.56
N GLN A 65 12.43 -4.49 -0.40
CA GLN A 65 12.84 -3.08 -0.50
C GLN A 65 12.43 -2.46 -1.84
N SER A 66 12.64 -3.17 -2.96
CA SER A 66 12.27 -2.68 -4.29
C SER A 66 10.78 -2.43 -4.47
N GLN A 67 9.93 -3.29 -3.91
CA GLN A 67 8.47 -3.07 -3.91
C GLN A 67 8.09 -1.87 -3.05
N ASN A 68 8.71 -1.72 -1.88
CA ASN A 68 8.47 -0.59 -0.99
C ASN A 68 8.92 0.75 -1.63
N ASP A 69 10.08 0.77 -2.29
CA ASP A 69 10.58 1.93 -3.02
C ASP A 69 9.66 2.31 -4.19
N ALA A 70 9.14 1.31 -4.93
CA ALA A 70 8.19 1.54 -6.00
C ALA A 70 6.86 2.14 -5.51
N LEU A 71 6.41 1.73 -4.31
CA LEU A 71 5.20 2.27 -3.68
C LEU A 71 5.33 3.76 -3.29
N VAL A 72 6.54 4.31 -3.14
CA VAL A 72 6.73 5.74 -2.85
C VAL A 72 6.09 6.59 -3.94
N ALA A 73 6.36 6.29 -5.22
CA ALA A 73 5.77 7.03 -6.34
C ALA A 73 4.25 6.84 -6.41
N VAL A 74 3.77 5.61 -6.15
CA VAL A 74 2.33 5.29 -6.15
C VAL A 74 1.58 6.08 -5.10
N PHE A 75 2.06 6.08 -3.84
CA PHE A 75 1.40 6.82 -2.77
C PHE A 75 1.53 8.32 -2.93
N GLN A 76 2.68 8.82 -3.39
CA GLN A 76 2.85 10.24 -3.67
C GLN A 76 1.86 10.72 -4.74
N ALA A 77 1.66 9.95 -5.81
CA ALA A 77 0.68 10.25 -6.84
C ALA A 77 -0.76 10.17 -6.31
N ALA A 78 -1.08 9.14 -5.52
CA ALA A 78 -2.40 8.94 -4.94
C ALA A 78 -2.79 10.05 -3.95
N PHE A 79 -1.85 10.56 -3.14
CA PHE A 79 -2.12 11.65 -2.20
C PHE A 79 -2.15 13.04 -2.86
N ASN A 80 -1.61 13.19 -4.07
CA ASN A 80 -1.64 14.43 -4.85
C ASN A 80 -2.86 14.53 -5.80
N LYS A 81 -3.68 13.48 -5.88
CA LYS A 81 -4.97 13.48 -6.58
C LYS A 81 -6.06 14.07 -5.71
#